data_AF-S2E6E2-F1
#
_entry.id   AF-S2E6E2-F1
#
_cell.length_a   1.000
_cell.length_b   1.000
_cell.length_c   1.000
_cell.angle_alpha   90.00
_cell.angle_beta   90.00
_cell.angle_gamma   90.00
#
_symmetry.space_group_name_H-M   'P 1'
#
loop_
_entity.id
_entity.type
_entity.pdbx_description
1 polymer ?
#
loop_
_entity_poly.entity_id
_entity_poly.type
_entity_poly.pdbx_seq_one_letter_code
_entity_poly.pdbx_strand_id
1 'polypeptide(L)' 'MNQSERELLEKLDNLVLTASPDELQKIQEIDLQTQLNGTSFYDAFVNSTSLANQSMRQESRESNR' A
#
# COMPACT_ATOMS: atom_id res chain seq x y z
N MET A 1 -0.33 -9.91 9.02
CA MET A 1 0.23 -8.80 9.82
C MET A 1 1.53 -9.22 10.49
N ASN A 2 2.59 -9.31 9.69
CA ASN A 2 3.98 -9.43 10.13
C ASN A 2 4.55 -8.04 10.53
N GLN A 3 5.78 -8.00 11.05
CA GLN A 3 6.40 -6.75 11.52
C GLN A 3 6.53 -5.70 10.41
N SER A 4 6.92 -6.10 9.20
CA SER A 4 7.06 -5.17 8.07
C SER A 4 5.73 -4.60 7.60
N GLU A 5 4.66 -5.40 7.61
CA GLU A 5 3.30 -4.94 7.30
C GLU A 5 2.82 -3.92 8.34
N ARG A 6 3.13 -4.13 9.63
CA ARG A 6 2.80 -3.16 10.69
C ARG A 6 3.55 -1.84 10.52
N GLU A 7 4.85 -1.88 10.20
CA GLU A 7 5.65 -0.67 9.94
C GLU A 7 5.15 0.10 8.71
N LEU A 8 4.65 -0.61 7.69
CA LEU A 8 4.00 0.00 6.53
C LEU A 8 2.70 0.70 6.91
N LEU A 9 1.88 0.07 7.74
CA LEU A 9 0.65 0.68 8.25
C LEU A 9 0.94 1.90 9.13
N GLU A 10 1.95 1.85 10.01
CA GLU A 10 2.34 3.01 10.83
C GLU A 10 2.78 4.20 9.97
N LYS A 11 3.47 3.95 8.85
CA LYS A 11 3.82 5.02 7.90
C LYS A 11 2.59 5.60 7.22
N LEU A 12 1.63 4.73 6.86
CA LEU A 12 0.39 5.15 6.25
C LEU A 12 -0.47 5.98 7.22
N ASP A 13 -0.54 5.57 8.49
CA ASP A 13 -1.22 6.33 9.54
C ASP A 13 -0.60 7.72 9.71
N ASN A 14 0.73 7.81 9.76
CA ASN A 14 1.42 9.09 9.86
C ASN A 14 1.19 9.98 8.63
N LEU A 15 1.11 9.40 7.43
CA LEU A 15 0.75 10.12 6.21
C LEU A 15 -0.65 10.72 6.34
N VAL A 16 -1.64 9.94 6.78
CA VAL A 16 -3.02 10.42 6.98
C VAL A 16 -3.08 11.50 8.05
N LEU A 17 -2.37 11.33 9.18
CA LEU A 17 -2.37 12.30 10.28
C LEU A 17 -1.72 13.64 9.93
N THR A 18 -0.75 13.64 9.00
CA THR A 18 0.01 14.84 8.62
C THR A 18 -0.41 15.43 7.28
N ALA A 19 -1.31 14.75 6.55
CA ALA A 19 -1.79 15.16 5.25
C ALA A 19 -2.54 16.50 5.32
N SER A 20 -2.32 17.32 4.29
CA SER A 20 -3.15 18.49 4.05
C SER A 20 -4.59 18.10 3.68
N PRO A 21 -5.57 19.01 3.78
CA PRO A 21 -6.95 18.73 3.38
C PRO A 21 -7.08 18.20 1.94
N ASP A 22 -6.30 18.74 0.99
CA ASP A 22 -6.32 18.30 -0.40
C ASP A 22 -5.77 16.87 -0.58
N GLU A 23 -4.76 16.51 0.21
CA GLU A 23 -4.21 15.15 0.24
C GLU A 23 -5.18 14.16 0.90
N LEU A 24 -5.82 14.57 2.00
CA LEU A 24 -6.88 13.79 2.64
C LEU A 24 -8.06 13.52 1.71
N GLN A 25 -8.44 14.51 0.89
CA GLN A 25 -9.50 14.35 -0.09
C GLN A 25 -9.14 13.28 -1.12
N LYS A 26 -7.90 13.29 -1.64
CA LYS A 26 -7.42 12.25 -2.55
C LYS A 26 -7.39 10.88 -1.89
N ILE A 27 -6.94 10.79 -0.64
CA ILE A 27 -6.93 9.54 0.13
C ILE A 27 -8.37 9.01 0.27
N GLN A 28 -9.34 9.86 0.58
CA GLN A 28 -10.76 9.47 0.64
C GLN A 28 -11.32 9.01 -0.72
N GLU A 29 -10.98 9.70 -1.80
CA GLU A 29 -11.40 9.29 -3.15
C GLU A 29 -10.88 7.90 -3.49
N ILE A 30 -9.62 7.61 -3.17
CA ILE A 30 -9.01 6.29 -3.37
C ILE A 30 -9.70 5.25 -2.47
N ASP A 31 -9.93 5.55 -1.19
CA ASP A 31 -10.57 4.61 -0.26
C ASP A 31 -11.97 4.22 -0.73
N LEU A 32 -12.78 5.20 -1.15
CA LEU A 32 -14.09 4.96 -1.76
C LEU A 32 -14.00 4.04 -2.99
N GLN A 33 -13.05 4.29 -3.89
CA GLN A 33 -12.85 3.44 -5.06
C GLN A 33 -12.43 2.02 -4.68
N THR A 34 -11.54 1.86 -3.69
CA THR A 34 -11.12 0.54 -3.22
C THR A 34 -12.26 -0.22 -2.54
N GLN A 35 -13.10 0.49 -1.77
CA GLN A 35 -14.21 -0.11 -1.05
C GLN A 35 -15.29 -0.66 -1.99
N LEU A 36 -15.50 -0.01 -3.15
CA LEU A 36 -16.35 -0.54 -4.22
C LEU A 36 -15.82 -1.87 -4.79
N ASN A 37 -14.52 -2.11 -4.71
CA ASN A 37 -13.86 -3.37 -5.10
C ASN A 37 -13.79 -4.37 -3.93
N GLY A 38 -14.44 -4.09 -2.80
CA GLY A 38 -14.44 -4.95 -1.61
C GLY A 38 -13.12 -4.99 -0.86
N THR A 39 -12.24 -3.99 -1.07
CA THR A 39 -10.92 -3.91 -0.43
C THR A 39 -10.79 -2.57 0.29
N SER A 40 -10.17 -2.53 1.47
CA SER A 40 -9.85 -1.24 2.11
C SER A 40 -8.59 -0.62 1.48
N PHE A 41 -8.49 0.72 1.48
CA PHE A 41 -7.25 1.42 1.13
C PHE A 41 -6.01 0.85 1.86
N TYR A 42 -6.15 0.52 3.14
CA TYR A 42 -5.06 -0.01 3.96
C TYR A 42 -4.62 -1.41 3.48
N ASP A 43 -5.59 -2.27 3.16
CA ASP A 43 -5.31 -3.61 2.63
C ASP A 43 -4.68 -3.53 1.24
N ALA A 44 -5.18 -2.63 0.38
CA ALA A 44 -4.63 -2.39 -0.95
C ALA A 44 -3.18 -1.89 -0.89
N PHE A 45 -2.86 -1.03 0.08
CA PHE A 45 -1.51 -0.51 0.29
C PHE A 45 -0.53 -1.60 0.72
N VAL A 46 -0.91 -2.45 1.67
CA VAL A 46 -0.08 -3.58 2.12
C VAL A 46 0.09 -4.63 1.00
N ASN A 47 -0.97 -4.92 0.26
CA ASN A 47 -0.93 -5.90 -0.83
C ASN A 47 -0.09 -5.41 -2.01
N SER A 48 -0.19 -4.13 -2.39
CA SER A 48 0.61 -3.56 -3.48
C SER A 48 2.10 -3.54 -3.16
N THR A 49 2.48 -3.25 -1.92
CA THR A 49 3.87 -3.32 -1.48
C THR A 49 4.38 -4.75 -1.38
N SER A 50 3.52 -5.70 -0.98
CA SER A 50 3.83 -7.14 -1.04
C SER A 50 4.05 -7.63 -2.48
N LEU A 51 3.20 -7.23 -3.42
CA LEU A 51 3.32 -7.52 -4.85
C LEU A 51 4.58 -6.92 -5.47
N ALA A 52 4.89 -5.65 -5.16
CA ALA A 52 6.14 -5.01 -5.61
C ALA A 52 7.37 -5.77 -5.10
N ASN A 53 7.35 -6.21 -3.83
CA ASN A 53 8.42 -7.02 -3.26
C ASN A 53 8.51 -8.43 -3.89
N GLN A 54 7.42 -8.98 -4.41
CA GLN A 54 7.44 -10.26 -5.14
C GLN A 54 7.99 -10.10 -6.57
N SER A 55 7.58 -9.07 -7.31
CA SER A 55 8.11 -8.80 -8.67
C SER A 55 9.63 -8.57 -8.67
N MET A 56 10.17 -7.82 -7.69
CA MET A 56 11.61 -7.60 -7.57
C MET A 56 12.41 -8.90 -7.30
N ARG A 57 11.80 -9.90 -6.65
CA ARG A 57 12.43 -11.21 -6.40
C ARG A 57 12.37 -12.14 -7.63
N GLN A 58 11.52 -11.84 -8.60
CA GLN A 58 11.34 -12.64 -9.81
C GLN A 58 12.33 -12.19 -10.90
N GLU A 59 12.52 -10.88 -11.07
CA GLU A 59 13.53 -10.32 -12.00
C GLU A 59 14.97 -10.69 -11.62
N SER A 60 15.26 -10.87 -10.32
CA SER A 60 16.58 -11.29 -9.84
C SER A 60 16.89 -12.79 -10.07
N ARG A 61 15.95 -13.59 -10.58
CA ARG A 61 16.15 -15.02 -10.89
C ARG A 61 16.30 -15.32 -12.38
N GLU A 62 16.06 -14.36 -13.27
CA GLU A 62 16.15 -14.56 -14.73
C GLU A 62 17.47 -14.08 -15.37
N SER A 63 18.41 -13.53 -14.60
CA SER A 63 19.75 -13.14 -15.11
C SER A 63 20.82 -14.25 -15.05
N ASN A 64 20.42 -15.53 -14.98
CA ASN A 64 21.35 -16.65 -15.07
C ASN A 64 20.74 -17.78 -15.93
N ARG A 65 20.66 -17.56 -17.25
CA ARG A 65 20.55 -18.62 -18.25
C ARG A 65 21.42 -18.31 -19.44
#